data_AF-A0A1B6F538-F1
#
_entry.id   AF-A0A1B6F538-F1
#
_cell.length_a   1.000
_cell.length_b   1.000
_cell.length_c   1.000
_cell.angle_alpha   90.00
_cell.angle_beta   90.00
_cell.angle_gamma   90.00
#
_symmetry.space_group_name_H-M   'P 1'
#
loop_
_entity.id
_entity.type
_entity.pdbx_description
1 polymer ?
#
loop_
_entity_poly.entity_id
_entity_poly.type
_entity_poly.pdbx_seq_one_letter_code
_entity_poly.pdbx_strand_id
1 'polypeptide(L)'
;LRRGGGGNGGGGGSGGGKASTNSYTTVVFSFCEEQFPYRTRIPGKQVTLRQFKEYLPKKGSYRYFFKTECEDLDMIVIQEEITDDNDILPLWEGKIMAQVKSAD
;
A
#
# COMPACT_ATOMS: atom_id res chain seq x y z
N LEU A 1 -63.05 16.70 28.82
CA LEU A 1 -62.65 15.47 28.09
C LEU A 1 -61.53 15.85 27.11
N ARG A 2 -60.47 15.01 27.02
CA ARG A 2 -59.29 15.07 26.09
C ARG A 2 -58.11 15.90 26.61
N ARG A 3 -57.08 15.27 27.23
CA ARG A 3 -55.87 14.61 26.63
C ARG A 3 -55.08 15.64 25.79
N GLY A 4 -53.84 16.03 26.08
CA GLY A 4 -52.66 15.29 26.55
C GLY A 4 -51.63 15.30 25.42
N GLY A 5 -50.36 15.66 25.68
CA GLY A 5 -49.28 15.50 24.70
C GLY A 5 -48.08 16.45 24.89
N GLY A 6 -47.13 16.06 25.73
CA GLY A 6 -45.76 16.59 25.69
C GLY A 6 -44.97 15.89 24.57
N GLY A 7 -44.12 16.66 23.88
CA GLY A 7 -43.27 16.17 22.79
C GLY A 7 -41.80 16.51 23.04
N ASN A 8 -41.02 15.46 23.22
CA ASN A 8 -39.56 15.40 23.34
C ASN A 8 -38.88 15.61 21.97
N GLY A 9 -37.63 16.07 21.94
CA GLY A 9 -36.86 16.19 20.69
C GLY A 9 -35.43 16.67 20.86
N GLY A 10 -34.65 16.07 21.76
CA GLY A 10 -33.20 16.22 21.77
C GLY A 10 -32.58 15.56 20.55
N GLY A 11 -31.97 16.37 19.67
CA GLY A 11 -31.19 15.91 18.52
C GLY A 11 -29.69 16.11 18.76
N GLY A 12 -29.04 15.09 19.33
CA GLY A 12 -27.59 14.96 19.29
C GLY A 12 -27.16 14.56 17.88
N GLY A 13 -26.45 15.46 17.20
CA GLY A 13 -25.87 15.23 15.88
C GLY A 13 -24.36 15.07 15.97
N SER A 14 -23.93 13.82 16.04
CA SER A 14 -22.54 13.38 15.92
C SER A 14 -21.91 13.87 14.62
N GLY A 15 -20.97 14.82 14.71
CA GLY A 15 -20.05 15.15 13.63
C GLY A 15 -18.70 14.52 13.92
N GLY A 16 -18.53 13.26 13.52
CA GLY A 16 -17.29 12.50 13.70
C GLY A 16 -16.08 13.29 13.23
N GLY A 17 -15.15 13.54 14.15
CA GLY A 17 -13.83 14.02 13.80
C GLY A 17 -13.23 13.04 12.79
N LYS A 18 -12.87 13.54 11.60
CA LYS A 18 -12.03 12.85 10.64
C LYS A 18 -10.81 12.35 11.42
N ALA A 19 -10.78 11.07 11.75
CA ALA A 19 -9.55 10.40 12.07
C ALA A 19 -8.70 10.54 10.79
N SER A 20 -7.79 11.51 10.80
CA SER A 20 -6.66 11.56 9.88
C SER A 20 -5.80 10.34 10.20
N THR A 21 -6.28 9.16 9.80
CA THR A 21 -5.54 7.92 9.86
C THR A 21 -4.41 8.10 8.86
N ASN A 22 -3.22 8.41 9.38
CA ASN A 22 -2.01 8.46 8.58
C ASN A 22 -1.82 7.06 7.95
N SER A 23 -2.38 6.88 6.76
CA SER A 23 -2.47 5.58 6.10
C SER A 23 -1.10 5.30 5.51
N TYR A 24 -0.57 4.11 5.75
CA TYR A 24 0.73 3.68 5.22
C TYR A 24 0.57 2.32 4.55
N THR A 25 1.44 2.05 3.58
CA THR A 25 1.57 0.74 2.95
C THR A 25 2.79 0.03 3.53
N THR A 26 2.61 -1.22 3.97
CA THR A 26 3.73 -2.06 4.37
C THR A 26 4.42 -2.59 3.12
N VAL A 27 5.74 -2.45 3.08
CA VAL A 27 6.58 -2.92 1.98
C VAL A 27 7.58 -3.91 2.54
N VAL A 28 7.70 -5.07 1.89
CA VAL A 28 8.74 -6.07 2.17
C VAL A 28 9.49 -6.32 0.87
N PHE A 29 10.82 -6.27 0.90
CA PHE A 29 11.61 -6.46 -0.31
C PHE A 29 12.93 -7.18 -0.05
N SER A 30 13.33 -8.04 -0.98
CA SER A 30 14.72 -8.53 -1.07
C SER A 30 15.56 -7.54 -1.88
N PHE A 31 16.83 -7.39 -1.50
CA PHE A 31 17.72 -6.40 -2.09
C PHE A 31 19.03 -7.05 -2.54
N CYS A 32 19.21 -7.14 -3.86
CA CYS A 32 20.38 -7.76 -4.50
C CYS A 32 20.65 -9.17 -3.91
N GLU A 33 21.86 -9.41 -3.42
CA GLU A 33 22.31 -10.68 -2.86
C GLU A 33 22.27 -10.69 -1.32
N GLU A 34 21.63 -9.70 -0.70
CA GLU A 34 21.60 -9.62 0.75
C GLU A 34 20.80 -10.76 1.38
N GLN A 35 21.31 -11.29 2.49
CA GLN A 35 20.77 -12.49 3.15
C GLN A 35 19.33 -12.31 3.65
N PHE A 36 18.99 -11.12 4.14
CA PHE A 36 17.72 -10.87 4.80
C PHE A 36 16.90 -9.84 4.04
N PRO A 37 15.56 -10.04 3.94
CA PRO A 37 14.68 -9.04 3.36
C PRO A 37 14.50 -7.85 4.29
N TYR A 38 14.21 -6.70 3.69
CA TYR A 38 13.88 -5.47 4.38
C TYR A 38 12.38 -5.32 4.53
N ARG A 39 11.96 -4.65 5.60
CA ARG A 39 10.57 -4.24 5.80
C ARG A 39 10.51 -2.77 6.18
N THR A 40 9.67 -2.02 5.49
CA THR A 40 9.43 -0.59 5.77
C THR A 40 7.95 -0.23 5.66
N ARG A 41 7.60 1.01 6.03
CA ARG A 41 6.28 1.60 5.89
C ARG A 41 6.40 2.88 5.07
N ILE A 42 5.71 2.93 3.94
CA ILE A 42 5.67 4.11 3.08
C ILE A 42 4.33 4.83 3.31
N PRO A 43 4.32 6.15 3.60
CA PRO A 43 3.10 6.91 3.74
C PRO A 43 2.25 6.89 2.45
N GLY A 44 0.94 6.83 2.62
CA GLY A 44 -0.04 6.67 1.54
C GLY A 44 -0.47 5.21 1.33
N LYS A 45 -1.53 5.04 0.53
CA LYS A 45 -2.02 3.72 0.08
C LYS A 45 -1.61 3.39 -1.35
N GLN A 46 -1.49 4.41 -2.19
CA GLN A 46 -1.07 4.32 -3.58
C GLN A 46 0.42 4.70 -3.64
N VAL A 47 1.28 3.70 -3.47
CA VAL A 47 2.73 3.90 -3.53
C VAL A 47 3.18 3.76 -4.97
N THR A 48 3.93 4.74 -5.45
CA THR A 48 4.56 4.73 -6.78
C THR A 48 5.94 4.07 -6.75
N LEU A 49 6.44 3.63 -7.91
CA LEU A 49 7.82 3.16 -8.01
C LEU A 49 8.83 4.21 -7.55
N ARG A 50 8.62 5.49 -7.89
CA ARG A 50 9.47 6.60 -7.43
C ARG A 50 9.56 6.64 -5.90
N GLN A 51 8.42 6.58 -5.22
CA GLN A 51 8.39 6.58 -3.75
C GLN A 51 9.12 5.37 -3.19
N PHE A 52 8.89 4.17 -3.73
CA PHE A 52 9.60 2.97 -3.30
C PHE A 52 11.14 3.12 -3.40
N LYS A 53 11.65 3.70 -4.49
CA LYS A 53 13.09 3.97 -4.70
C LYS A 53 13.72 4.90 -3.65
N GLU A 54 12.93 5.69 -2.95
CA GLU A 54 13.39 6.55 -1.85
C GLU A 54 13.73 5.75 -0.59
N TYR A 55 13.14 4.57 -0.40
CA TYR A 55 13.33 3.72 0.78
C TYR A 55 14.34 2.58 0.58
N LEU A 56 15.02 2.55 -0.57
CA LEU A 56 16.07 1.57 -0.82
C LEU A 56 17.30 1.85 0.05
N PRO A 57 18.00 0.82 0.56
CA PRO A 57 19.19 0.99 1.40
C PRO A 57 20.33 1.73 0.69
N LYS A 58 20.42 1.58 -0.64
CA LYS A 58 21.48 2.16 -1.48
C LYS A 58 20.87 2.68 -2.79
N LYS A 59 21.44 3.77 -3.31
CA LYS A 59 21.13 4.30 -4.66
C LYS A 59 21.95 3.54 -5.70
N GLY A 60 21.40 3.37 -6.89
CA GLY A 60 22.02 2.63 -7.97
C GLY A 60 21.04 2.33 -9.11
N SER A 61 21.54 1.65 -10.13
CA SER A 61 20.72 1.12 -11.22
C SER A 61 20.21 -0.26 -10.82
N TYR A 62 18.89 -0.42 -10.78
CA TYR A 62 18.24 -1.66 -10.34
C TYR A 62 17.04 -1.99 -11.23
N ARG A 63 16.67 -3.26 -11.23
CA ARG A 63 15.41 -3.77 -11.80
C ARG A 63 14.46 -4.15 -10.67
N TYR A 64 13.18 -3.81 -10.84
CA TYR A 64 12.17 -3.88 -9.79
C TYR A 64 11.07 -4.85 -10.17
N PHE A 65 10.97 -5.93 -9.41
CA PHE A 65 9.98 -6.98 -9.63
C PHE A 65 9.02 -7.02 -8.46
N PHE A 66 7.73 -7.03 -8.72
CA PHE A 66 6.69 -7.02 -7.69
C PHE A 66 5.84 -8.27 -7.80
N LYS A 67 5.66 -8.95 -6.66
CA LYS A 67 4.76 -10.11 -6.59
C LYS A 67 3.32 -9.60 -6.69
N THR A 68 2.56 -10.14 -7.63
CA THR A 68 1.15 -9.80 -7.85
C THR A 68 0.36 -11.03 -8.30
N GLU A 69 -0.97 -10.93 -8.26
CA GLU A 69 -1.86 -11.93 -8.84
C GLU A 69 -2.04 -11.68 -10.34
N CYS A 70 -2.10 -12.76 -11.12
CA CYS A 70 -2.43 -12.70 -12.54
C CYS A 70 -3.74 -13.45 -12.79
N GLU A 71 -4.76 -12.75 -13.28
CA GLU A 71 -6.08 -13.33 -13.53
C GLU A 71 -6.11 -14.20 -14.80
N ASP A 72 -5.15 -14.02 -15.71
CA ASP A 72 -5.14 -14.63 -17.04
C ASP A 72 -4.36 -15.96 -17.13
N LEU A 73 -3.69 -16.37 -16.05
CA LEU A 73 -2.86 -17.57 -16.01
C LEU A 73 -3.39 -18.57 -14.98
N ASP A 74 -3.30 -19.87 -15.28
CA ASP A 74 -3.51 -20.94 -14.29
C ASP A 74 -2.52 -20.80 -13.10
N MET A 75 -1.42 -20.08 -13.31
CA MET A 75 -0.53 -19.61 -12.26
C MET A 75 -1.05 -18.29 -11.68
N ILE A 76 -1.62 -18.38 -10.49
CA ILE A 76 -2.26 -17.26 -9.77
C ILE A 76 -1.26 -16.17 -9.38
N VAL A 77 0.06 -16.45 -9.38
CA VAL A 77 1.08 -15.58 -8.79
C VAL A 77 2.23 -15.36 -9.76
N ILE A 78 2.51 -14.09 -10.07
CA ILE A 78 3.59 -13.68 -10.95
C ILE A 78 4.51 -12.66 -10.28
N GLN A 79 5.66 -12.43 -10.90
CA GLN A 79 6.51 -11.27 -10.64
C GLN A 79 6.44 -10.32 -11.83
N GLU A 80 5.81 -9.17 -11.64
CA GLU A 80 5.70 -8.12 -12.66
C GLU A 80 6.90 -7.18 -12.55
N GLU A 81 7.55 -6.89 -13.68
CA GLU A 81 8.61 -5.88 -13.75
C GLU A 81 7.99 -4.50 -13.99
N ILE A 82 8.28 -3.54 -13.10
CA ILE A 82 7.81 -2.16 -13.23
C ILE A 82 9.00 -1.24 -13.45
N THR A 83 8.90 -0.40 -14.49
CA THR A 83 9.99 0.49 -14.92
C THR A 83 9.62 1.97 -14.87
N ASP A 84 8.33 2.34 -14.96
CA ASP A 84 7.87 3.72 -14.87
C ASP A 84 7.79 4.17 -13.40
N ASP A 85 8.39 5.32 -13.11
CA ASP A 85 8.40 5.96 -11.79
C ASP A 85 7.02 6.39 -11.30
N ASN A 86 6.07 6.57 -12.20
CA ASN A 86 4.71 7.01 -11.91
C ASN A 86 3.73 5.86 -11.68
N ASP A 87 4.12 4.62 -12.00
CA ASP A 87 3.26 3.46 -11.84
C ASP A 87 3.01 3.15 -10.37
N ILE A 88 1.75 2.83 -10.05
CA ILE A 88 1.34 2.37 -8.73
C ILE A 88 1.76 0.92 -8.57
N LEU A 89 2.44 0.63 -7.47
CA LEU A 89 2.94 -0.71 -7.18
C LEU A 89 1.80 -1.66 -6.79
N PRO A 90 1.79 -2.90 -7.32
CA PRO A 90 0.75 -3.87 -7.01
C PRO A 90 0.84 -4.32 -5.56
N LEU A 91 -0.32 -4.71 -5.02
CA LEU A 91 -0.45 -5.22 -3.66
C LEU A 91 -0.61 -6.74 -3.67
N TRP A 92 0.23 -7.42 -2.90
CA TRP A 92 0.07 -8.82 -2.51
C TRP A 92 -0.45 -8.88 -1.07
N GLU A 93 -1.67 -9.37 -0.86
CA GLU A 93 -2.30 -9.46 0.47
C GLU A 93 -2.26 -8.13 1.26
N GLY A 94 -2.51 -7.01 0.56
CA GLY A 94 -2.51 -5.67 1.14
C GLY A 94 -1.13 -5.09 1.47
N LYS A 95 -0.05 -5.71 0.96
CA LYS A 95 1.34 -5.24 1.12
C LYS A 95 2.02 -5.18 -0.24
N ILE A 96 3.10 -4.43 -0.33
CA ILE A 96 3.99 -4.51 -1.50
C ILE A 96 5.06 -5.54 -1.18
N MET A 97 5.20 -6.53 -2.06
CA MET A 97 6.20 -7.59 -1.98
C MET A 97 7.12 -7.46 -3.19
N ALA A 98 8.35 -7.02 -2.99
CA ALA A 98 9.26 -6.70 -4.08
C ALA A 98 10.56 -7.52 -4.05
N GLN A 99 11.18 -7.64 -5.22
CA GLN A 99 12.53 -8.12 -5.39
C GLN A 99 13.30 -7.08 -6.20
N VAL A 100 14.37 -6.55 -5.61
CA VAL A 100 15.25 -5.56 -6.23
C VAL A 100 16.51 -6.29 -6.68
N LYS A 101 16.79 -6.28 -7.99
CA LYS A 101 18.01 -6.87 -8.57
C LYS A 101 18.91 -5.77 -9.09
N SER A 102 20.23 -5.98 -9.08
CA SER A 102 21.15 -5.12 -9.82
C SER A 102 20.74 -5.08 -11.29
N ALA A 103 20.77 -3.89 -11.88
CA ALA A 103 20.84 -3.80 -13.34
C ALA A 103 22.26 -4.20 -13.72
N ASP A 104 22.41 -5.32 -14.41
CA ASP A 104 23.69 -5.81 -14.93
C ASP A 104 24.43 -4.74 -15.77
#